data_AF-C4NU27-F1
#
_entry.id   AF-C4NU27-F1
#
_cell.length_a   1.000
_cell.length_b   1.000
_cell.length_c   1.000
_cell.angle_alpha   90.00
_cell.angle_beta   90.00
_cell.angle_gamma   90.00
#
_symmetry.space_group_name_H-M   'P 1'
#
loop_
_entity.id
_entity.type
_entity.pdbx_description
1 polymer ?
#
loop_
_entity_poly.entity_id
_entity_poly.type
_entity_poly.pdbx_seq_one_letter_code
_entity_poly.pdbx_strand_id
1 'polypeptide(L)' 'LQASMYMMLYTVTASLPLLAGLMHLMSQSHSLNMMIITTNPSSMLSKFAWIVFMLAFLVKIPMYGLHLWLPK' A
#
# COMPACT_ATOMS: atom_id res chain seq x y z
N LEU A 1 -9.74 -21.82 -13.37
CA LEU A 1 -9.70 -20.48 -14.01
C LEU A 1 -10.28 -19.39 -13.13
N GLN A 2 -11.41 -19.62 -12.45
CA GLN A 2 -11.97 -18.60 -11.54
C GLN A 2 -11.02 -18.25 -10.37
N ALA A 3 -10.38 -19.25 -9.73
CA ALA A 3 -9.45 -19.00 -8.61
C ALA A 3 -8.22 -18.14 -8.99
N SER A 4 -7.67 -18.31 -10.20
CA SER A 4 -6.55 -17.48 -10.68
C SER A 4 -7.00 -16.05 -10.97
N MET A 5 -8.23 -15.87 -11.49
CA MET A 5 -8.81 -14.53 -11.69
C MET A 5 -9.03 -13.82 -10.35
N TYR A 6 -9.54 -14.51 -9.33
CA TYR A 6 -9.72 -13.94 -7.99
C TYR A 6 -8.39 -13.56 -7.33
N MET A 7 -7.36 -14.41 -7.43
CA MET A 7 -6.03 -14.07 -6.94
C MET A 7 -5.48 -12.80 -7.62
N MET A 8 -5.62 -12.70 -8.95
CA MET A 8 -5.11 -11.57 -9.73
C MET A 8 -5.86 -10.27 -9.43
N LEU A 9 -7.19 -10.32 -9.34
CA LEU A 9 -8.00 -9.16 -8.95
C LEU A 9 -7.62 -8.69 -7.54
N TYR A 10 -7.35 -9.63 -6.64
CA TYR A 10 -6.96 -9.31 -5.28
C TYR A 10 -5.60 -8.60 -5.23
N THR A 11 -4.57 -9.11 -5.92
CA THR A 11 -3.24 -8.48 -5.95
C THR A 11 -3.25 -7.11 -6.66
N VAL A 12 -4.08 -6.94 -7.67
CA VAL A 12 -4.22 -5.66 -8.39
C VAL A 12 -4.95 -4.62 -7.52
N THR A 13 -6.11 -4.97 -6.96
CA THR A 13 -6.86 -4.04 -6.09
C THR A 13 -6.10 -3.66 -4.83
N ALA A 14 -5.32 -4.59 -4.29
CA ALA A 14 -4.34 -4.39 -3.24
C ALA A 14 -3.23 -3.38 -3.60
N SER A 15 -2.66 -3.49 -4.80
CA SER A 15 -1.48 -2.70 -5.19
C SER A 15 -1.81 -1.28 -5.65
N LEU A 16 -3.03 -1.04 -6.15
CA LEU A 16 -3.47 0.27 -6.66
C LEU A 16 -3.48 1.40 -5.60
N PRO A 17 -4.03 1.23 -4.38
CA PRO A 17 -3.99 2.26 -3.32
C PRO A 17 -2.57 2.60 -2.89
N LEU A 18 -1.70 1.57 -2.81
CA LEU A 18 -0.30 1.74 -2.47
C LEU A 18 0.42 2.58 -3.53
N LEU A 19 0.19 2.26 -4.82
CA LEU A 19 0.76 3.02 -5.92
C LEU A 19 0.30 4.49 -5.90
N ALA A 20 -0.99 4.74 -5.66
CA ALA A 20 -1.52 6.10 -5.54
C ALA A 20 -0.83 6.89 -4.41
N GLY A 21 -0.60 6.24 -3.26
CA GLY A 21 0.14 6.82 -2.14
C GLY A 21 1.59 7.17 -2.49
N LEU A 22 2.29 6.29 -3.21
CA LEU A 22 3.67 6.55 -3.67
C LEU A 22 3.74 7.70 -4.67
N MET A 23 2.79 7.80 -5.60
CA MET A 23 2.74 8.91 -6.56
C MET A 23 2.54 10.25 -5.85
N HIS A 24 1.71 10.29 -4.80
CA HIS A 24 1.53 11.49 -4.00
C HIS A 24 2.81 11.88 -3.24
N LEU A 25 3.52 10.90 -2.68
CA LEU A 25 4.82 11.16 -2.04
C LEU A 25 5.84 11.70 -3.04
N MET A 26 5.93 11.09 -4.23
CA MET A 26 6.79 11.60 -5.31
C MET A 26 6.46 13.03 -5.70
N SER A 27 5.19 13.42 -5.75
CA SER A 27 4.82 14.80 -6.10
C SER A 27 5.27 15.84 -5.09
N GLN A 28 5.45 15.47 -3.82
CA GLN A 28 5.78 16.41 -2.75
C GLN A 28 7.26 16.41 -2.35
N SER A 29 7.91 15.23 -2.22
CA SER A 29 9.33 15.13 -1.87
C SER A 29 10.27 15.03 -3.06
N HIS A 30 9.73 14.95 -4.30
CA HIS A 30 10.46 14.68 -5.55
C HIS A 30 11.36 13.42 -5.53
N SER A 31 11.32 12.67 -4.43
CA SER A 31 12.18 11.54 -4.12
C SER A 31 11.43 10.59 -3.20
N LEU A 32 11.62 9.29 -3.40
CA LEU A 32 11.02 8.23 -2.58
C LEU A 32 11.96 7.74 -1.47
N ASN A 33 13.06 8.46 -1.22
CA ASN A 33 14.01 8.03 -0.21
C ASN A 33 13.39 8.18 1.20
N MET A 34 13.26 7.06 1.90
CA MET A 34 12.69 7.01 3.24
C MET A 34 13.44 7.91 4.21
N MET A 35 14.76 8.05 4.04
CA MET A 35 15.58 8.91 4.89
C MET A 35 15.22 10.39 4.71
N ILE A 36 14.94 10.82 3.47
CA ILE A 36 14.56 12.21 3.16
C ILE A 36 13.18 12.53 3.78
N ILE A 37 12.23 11.62 3.64
CA ILE A 37 10.87 11.77 4.18
C ILE A 37 10.86 11.81 5.71
N THR A 38 11.79 11.12 6.37
CA THR A 38 11.87 11.02 7.84
C THR A 38 12.69 12.13 8.50
N THR A 39 13.43 12.94 7.72
CA THR A 39 14.22 14.06 8.27
C THR A 39 13.38 15.10 9.02
N ASN A 40 12.12 15.28 8.63
CA ASN A 40 11.17 16.20 9.27
C ASN A 40 9.89 15.48 9.72
N PRO A 41 9.91 14.83 10.90
CA PRO A 41 8.79 14.00 11.39
C PRO A 41 7.54 14.80 11.80
N SER A 42 7.62 16.14 11.86
CA SER A 42 6.47 17.02 12.13
C SER A 42 5.72 17.42 10.85
N SER A 43 6.27 17.12 9.67
CA SER A 43 5.66 17.52 8.40
C SER A 43 4.38 16.71 8.12
N MET A 44 3.37 17.36 7.53
CA MET A 44 2.18 16.67 7.00
C MET A 44 2.56 15.53 6.05
N LEU A 45 3.67 15.69 5.32
CA LEU A 45 4.23 14.68 4.44
C LEU A 45 4.63 13.39 5.19
N SER A 46 5.31 13.51 6.33
CA SER A 46 5.72 12.34 7.12
C SER A 46 4.52 11.56 7.67
N LYS A 47 3.44 12.26 8.08
CA LYS A 47 2.17 11.63 8.49
C LYS A 47 1.49 10.92 7.33
N PHE A 48 1.45 11.55 6.15
CA PHE A 48 0.92 10.94 4.93
C PHE A 48 1.71 9.70 4.53
N ALA A 49 3.05 9.77 4.55
CA ALA A 49 3.91 8.63 4.27
C ALA A 49 3.61 7.47 5.22
N TRP A 50 3.47 7.75 6.51
CA TRP A 50 3.13 6.75 7.52
C TRP A 50 1.79 6.05 7.22
N ILE A 51 0.76 6.80 6.81
CA ILE A 51 -0.54 6.25 6.40
C ILE A 51 -0.40 5.36 5.16
N VAL A 52 0.37 5.79 4.16
CA VAL A 52 0.64 4.99 2.94
C VAL A 52 1.34 3.67 3.28
N PHE A 53 2.31 3.69 4.20
CA PHE A 53 2.95 2.45 4.68
C PHE A 53 1.97 1.56 5.46
N MET A 54 1.12 2.14 6.31
CA MET A 54 0.09 1.35 7.02
C MET A 54 -0.91 0.70 6.06
N LEU A 55 -1.33 1.40 5.01
CA LEU A 55 -2.15 0.82 3.93
C LEU A 55 -1.42 -0.31 3.20
N ALA A 56 -0.13 -0.16 2.93
CA ALA A 56 0.69 -1.21 2.32
C ALA A 56 0.77 -2.49 3.17
N PHE A 57 0.84 -2.34 4.50
CA PHE A 57 0.82 -3.49 5.43
C PHE A 57 -0.57 -4.11 5.55
N LEU A 58 -1.63 -3.31 5.62
CA LEU A 58 -3.02 -3.79 5.69
C LEU A 58 -3.42 -4.61 4.46
N VAL A 59 -2.86 -4.26 3.31
CA VAL A 59 -3.06 -5.00 2.06
C VAL A 59 -2.34 -6.36 2.06
N LYS A 60 -1.19 -6.47 2.73
CA LYS A 60 -0.36 -7.69 2.76
C LYS A 60 -0.73 -8.65 3.89
N ILE A 61 -1.28 -8.16 4.99
CA ILE A 61 -1.75 -9.00 6.10
C ILE A 61 -3.18 -9.41 5.77
N PRO A 62 -3.50 -10.72 5.67
CA PRO A 62 -4.86 -11.16 5.41
C PRO A 62 -5.74 -10.82 6.62
N MET A 63 -6.30 -9.62 6.65
CA MET A 63 -7.45 -9.30 7.48
C MET A 63 -8.59 -10.21 6.98
N TYR A 64 -8.83 -11.29 7.72
CA TYR A 64 -9.90 -12.32 7.73
C TYR A 64 -10.97 -12.45 6.61
N GLY A 65 -11.22 -11.46 5.75
CA GLY A 65 -12.17 -11.50 4.63
C GLY A 65 -11.69 -12.25 3.38
N LEU A 66 -10.46 -12.77 3.36
CA LEU A 66 -9.88 -13.52 2.22
C LEU A 66 -9.65 -14.99 2.47
N HIS A 67 -10.27 -15.53 3.51
CA HIS A 67 -10.36 -16.97 3.66
C HIS A 67 -11.41 -17.57 2.69
N LEU A 68 -11.38 -17.11 1.44
CA LEU A 68 -12.15 -17.60 0.31
C LEU A 68 -11.21 -18.07 -0.81
N TRP A 69 -9.90 -17.75 -0.73
CA TRP A 69 -8.87 -18.26 -1.63
C TRP A 69 -8.19 -19.53 -1.12
N LEU A 70 -8.31 -19.85 0.18
CA LEU A 70 -7.94 -21.20 0.61
C LEU A 70 -9.00 -22.14 0.04
N PRO A 71 -8.61 -23.07 -0.86
CA PRO A 71 -9.55 -24.08 -1.30
C PRO A 71 -9.98 -24.88 -0.08
N LYS A 72 -11.28 -25.09 0.04
CA LYS A 72 -11.70 -26.48 0.13
C LYS A 72 -11.57 -27.08 -1.26
#